data_AF-A0A2T6N7U9-F1
#
_entry.id   AF-A0A2T6N7U9-F1
#
_cell.length_a   1.000
_cell.length_b   1.000
_cell.length_c   1.000
_cell.angle_alpha   90.00
_cell.angle_beta   90.00
_cell.angle_gamma   90.00
#
_symmetry.space_group_name_H-M   'P 1'
#
loop_
_entity.id
_entity.type
_entity.pdbx_description
1 polymer ?
#
loop_
_entity_poly.entity_id
_entity_poly.type
_entity_poly.pdbx_seq_one_letter_code
_entity_poly.pdbx_strand_id
1 'polypeptide(L)' 'MNNLSWDEKTCQHAGNCVKGLPSVFRIENGQFVIDESAASLEEIKKIVDSCPSGALKLQD' A
#
# COMPACT_ATOMS: atom_id res chain seq x y z
N MET A 1 -15.26 7.44 0.36
CA MET A 1 -14.76 6.48 1.37
C MET A 1 -13.98 5.46 0.57
N ASN A 2 -12.70 5.74 0.36
CA ASN A 2 -11.85 4.86 -0.45
C ASN A 2 -11.43 3.69 0.43
N ASN A 3 -11.66 2.46 -0.01
CA ASN A 3 -11.22 1.28 0.73
C ASN A 3 -9.94 0.76 0.07
N LEU A 4 -8.79 1.04 0.69
CA LEU A 4 -7.54 0.40 0.29
C LEU A 4 -7.46 -0.99 0.92
N SER A 5 -7.21 -1.98 0.07
CA SER A 5 -7.09 -3.39 0.47
C SER A 5 -5.72 -3.94 0.11
N TRP A 6 -5.18 -4.78 0.98
CA TRP A 6 -3.94 -5.52 0.76
C TRP A 6 -4.19 -7.03 0.91
N ASP A 7 -3.73 -7.80 -0.07
CA ASP A 7 -3.80 -9.26 -0.07
C ASP A 7 -2.41 -9.86 0.19
N GLU A 8 -2.22 -10.46 1.37
CA GLU A 8 -0.95 -11.06 1.79
C GLU A 8 -0.52 -12.24 0.89
N LYS A 9 -1.49 -13.00 0.36
CA LYS A 9 -1.22 -14.20 -0.44
C LYS A 9 -0.69 -13.86 -1.83
N THR A 10 -1.13 -12.73 -2.37
CA THR A 10 -0.70 -12.19 -3.65
C THR A 10 0.56 -11.32 -3.51
N CYS A 11 0.87 -10.85 -2.30
CA CYS A 11 2.01 -9.98 -2.05
C CYS A 11 3.35 -10.71 -2.26
N GLN A 12 4.13 -10.27 -3.25
CA GLN A 12 5.47 -10.81 -3.53
C GLN A 12 6.60 -10.09 -2.77
N HIS A 13 6.27 -9.20 -1.81
CA HIS A 13 7.23 -8.45 -1.02
C HIS A 13 8.30 -7.68 -1.82
N ALA A 14 7.93 -7.17 -3.01
CA ALA A 14 8.82 -6.37 -3.87
C ALA A 14 9.36 -5.10 -3.18
N GLY A 15 8.66 -4.61 -2.16
CA GLY A 15 9.08 -3.45 -1.36
C GLY A 15 8.79 -2.09 -2.00
N ASN A 16 8.11 -2.03 -3.14
CA ASN A 16 7.75 -0.76 -3.81
C ASN A 16 6.82 0.11 -2.95
N CYS A 17 5.93 -0.51 -2.17
CA CYS A 17 5.01 0.22 -1.29
C CYS A 17 5.74 0.92 -0.14
N VAL A 18 6.48 0.16 0.67
CA VAL A 18 7.21 0.68 1.83
C VAL A 18 8.35 1.63 1.45
N LYS A 19 8.97 1.46 0.27
CA LYS A 19 10.01 2.37 -0.21
C LYS A 19 9.45 3.61 -0.88
N GLY A 20 8.32 3.48 -1.58
CA GLY A 20 7.71 4.57 -2.35
C GLY A 20 6.92 5.55 -1.49
N LEU A 21 6.24 5.07 -0.45
CA LEU A 21 5.46 5.92 0.45
C LEU A 21 5.44 5.35 1.87
N PRO A 22 6.58 5.44 2.59
CA PRO A 22 6.72 4.90 3.95
C PRO A 22 5.79 5.54 4.97
N SER A 23 5.30 6.75 4.71
CA SER A 23 4.31 7.41 5.56
C SER A 23 2.99 6.63 5.61
N VAL A 24 2.61 5.99 4.49
CA VAL A 24 1.37 5.20 4.37
C VAL A 24 1.64 3.72 4.60
N PHE A 25 2.59 3.12 3.88
CA PHE A 25 2.88 1.69 3.94
C PHE A 25 4.12 1.45 4.77
N ARG A 26 3.98 0.82 5.94
CA ARG A 26 5.10 0.59 6.84
C ARG A 26 4.94 -0.70 7.63
N ILE A 27 6.05 -1.19 8.16
CA ILE A 27 6.08 -2.33 9.07
C ILE A 27 6.28 -1.78 10.47
N GLU A 28 5.27 -1.90 11.33
CA GLU A 28 5.36 -1.55 12.75
C GLU A 28 5.20 -2.83 13.57
N ASN A 29 6.16 -3.10 14.45
CA ASN A 29 6.16 -4.31 15.31
C ASN A 29 6.00 -5.64 14.53
N GLY A 30 6.52 -5.70 13.30
CA GLY A 30 6.41 -6.88 12.43
C GLY A 30 5.07 -7.03 11.71
N GLN A 31 4.16 -6.07 11.86
CA GLN A 31 2.87 -6.05 11.18
C GLN A 31 2.89 -5.02 10.05
N PHE A 32 2.28 -5.36 8.92
CA PHE A 32 2.08 -4.41 7.82
C PHE A 32 0.93 -3.47 8.16
N VAL A 33 1.28 -2.20 8.34
CA VAL A 33 0.35 -1.11 8.66
C VAL A 33 0.17 -0.26 7.41
N ILE A 34 -1.09 0.10 7.16
CA ILE A 34 -1.44 1.01 6.09
C ILE A 34 -2.23 2.17 6.68
N ASP A 35 -1.66 3.37 6.58
CA ASP A 35 -2.27 4.60 7.08
C ASP A 35 -2.64 5.53 5.92
N GLU A 36 -3.85 5.37 5.39
CA GLU A 36 -4.34 6.16 4.24
C GLU A 36 -4.45 7.66 4.53
N SER A 37 -4.47 8.06 5.80
CA SER A 37 -4.54 9.47 6.21
C SER A 37 -3.19 10.19 6.11
N ALA A 38 -2.07 9.45 6.00
CA ALA A 38 -0.73 10.04 5.94
C ALA A 38 -0.35 10.64 4.57
N ALA A 39 -1.17 10.44 3.52
CA ALA A 39 -0.92 10.99 2.19
C ALA A 39 -2.23 11.25 1.42
N SER A 40 -2.12 11.93 0.28
CA SER A 40 -3.24 12.13 -0.63
C SER A 40 -3.57 10.85 -1.41
N LEU A 41 -4.84 10.73 -1.83
CA LEU A 41 -5.31 9.60 -2.63
C LEU A 41 -4.49 9.39 -3.91
N GLU A 42 -4.05 10.48 -4.55
CA GLU A 42 -3.24 10.43 -5.78
C GLU A 42 -1.88 9.77 -5.54
N GLU A 43 -1.20 10.12 -4.44
CA GLU A 43 0.08 9.50 -4.07
C GLU A 43 -0.11 8.03 -3.71
N ILE A 44 -1.16 7.71 -2.95
CA ILE A 44 -1.49 6.31 -2.62
C ILE A 44 -1.76 5.52 -3.91
N LYS A 45 -2.56 6.05 -4.83
CA LYS A 45 -2.89 5.41 -6.10
C LYS A 45 -1.65 5.13 -6.95
N LYS A 46 -0.71 6.07 -7.00
CA LYS A 46 0.56 5.90 -7.71
C LYS A 46 1.39 4.74 -7.15
N ILE A 47 1.39 4.56 -5.83
CA ILE A 47 2.10 3.44 -5.19
C ILE A 47 1.37 2.12 -5.38
N VAL A 48 0.04 2.13 -5.30
CA VAL A 48 -0.80 0.96 -5.56
C VAL A 48 -0.58 0.46 -6.99
N ASP A 49 -0.51 1.35 -7.98
CA ASP A 49 -0.24 1.02 -9.39
C ASP A 49 1.19 0.47 -9.60
N SER A 50 2.14 0.91 -8.78
CA SER A 50 3.53 0.40 -8.77
C SER A 50 3.66 -1.00 -8.15
N CYS A 51 2.59 -1.59 -7.63
CA CYS A 51 2.60 -2.95 -7.08
C CYS A 51 2.64 -3.99 -8.22
N PRO A 52 3.78 -4.67 -8.47
CA PRO A 52 3.90 -5.56 -9.62
C PRO A 52 3.04 -6.82 -9.49
N SER A 53 2.66 -7.19 -8.27
CA SER A 53 1.83 -8.36 -8.01
C SER A 53 0.34 -8.06 -7.99
N GLY A 54 -0.07 -6.79 -7.98
CA GLY A 54 -1.48 -6.40 -7.83
C GLY A 54 -2.07 -6.74 -6.45
N ALA A 55 -1.22 -6.93 -5.43
CA ALA A 55 -1.63 -7.22 -4.06
C ALA A 55 -2.28 -6.02 -3.36
N LEU A 56 -1.98 -4.81 -3.81
CA LEU A 56 -2.62 -3.59 -3.34
C LEU A 56 -3.75 -3.21 -4.30
N LYS A 57 -4.93 -2.89 -3.76
CA LYS A 57 -6.10 -2.47 -4.54
C LYS A 57 -6.77 -1.27 -3.88
N LEU A 58 -7.18 -0.31 -4.70
CA LEU A 58 -8.08 0.77 -4.28
C LEU A 58 -9.47 0.45 -4.82
N GLN A 59 -10.46 0.41 -3.93
CA GLN A 59 -11.88 0.44 -4.33
C GLN A 59 -12.37 1.89 -4.35
N ASP A 60 -13.01 2.25 -5.46
CA ASP A 60 -13.77 3.50 -5.66
C ASP A 60 -15.19 3.36 -5.10
#